data_AF-A0A521W6M9-F1
#
_entry.id   AF-A0A521W6M9-F1
#
_cell.length_a   1.000
_cell.length_b   1.000
_cell.length_c   1.000
_cell.angle_alpha   90.00
_cell.angle_beta   90.00
_cell.angle_gamma   90.00
#
_symmetry.space_group_name_H-M   'P 1'
#
loop_
_entity.id
_entity.type
_entity.pdbx_description
1 polymer ?
#
loop_
_entity_poly.entity_id
_entity_poly.type
_entity_poly.pdbx_seq_one_letter_code
_entity_poly.pdbx_strand_id
1 'polypeptide(L)'
;MRCASISSCVWSSGSRPRASSPASSMSEPRMRSVLDQLARLHARFWNSPRFAQDLDWLWTPVSGGFHDFLLGPGGEFLRDQVHRSEYKQSLLARLGRTFDEAWHTLWNAQRILASGPTTLLHGDAHVGNSYLLPGDRMGLLDWQLMLRGRWSHDVTYILITALDTEPRRCMAAVSPDLNLGLPDRLDDHALRQLRGADQSC
;
A
#
# COMPACT_ATOMS: atom_id res chain seq x y z
N MET A 1 15.21 -19.26 29.90
CA MET A 1 15.28 -18.39 28.71
C MET A 1 13.99 -17.58 28.67
N ARG A 2 14.06 -16.26 28.88
CA ARG A 2 12.89 -15.35 28.89
C ARG A 2 13.05 -14.33 27.76
N CYS A 3 12.04 -14.25 26.90
CA CYS A 3 11.85 -13.19 25.91
C CYS A 3 11.88 -11.82 26.60
N ALA A 4 12.84 -10.97 26.21
CA ALA A 4 12.81 -9.56 26.56
C ALA A 4 11.73 -8.87 25.69
N SER A 5 10.76 -8.26 26.36
CA SER A 5 9.63 -7.56 25.75
C SER A 5 10.10 -6.26 25.08
N ILE A 6 9.69 -6.03 23.83
CA ILE A 6 9.86 -4.80 23.04
C ILE A 6 8.96 -3.69 23.60
N SER A 7 9.15 -3.31 24.87
CA SER A 7 8.28 -2.32 25.52
C SER A 7 9.03 -1.13 26.14
N SER A 8 10.36 -1.09 26.08
CA SER A 8 11.14 -0.06 26.78
C SER A 8 11.74 1.05 25.90
N CYS A 9 11.68 0.98 24.56
CA CYS A 9 12.45 1.90 23.71
C CYS A 9 11.65 3.00 22.99
N VAL A 10 10.31 3.07 23.14
CA VAL A 10 9.43 3.98 22.36
C VAL A 10 8.70 5.02 23.24
N TRP A 11 9.17 5.31 24.45
CA TRP A 11 8.41 6.16 25.39
C TRP A 11 9.19 7.31 26.05
N SER A 12 10.35 7.72 25.51
CA SER A 12 11.22 8.72 26.17
C SER A 12 11.26 10.12 25.54
N SER A 13 10.39 10.46 24.59
CA SER A 13 10.30 11.84 24.07
C SER A 13 8.84 12.28 23.95
N GLY A 14 8.47 13.34 24.66
CA GLY A 14 7.12 13.83 24.94
C GLY A 14 6.28 14.32 23.75
N SER A 15 6.20 13.57 22.66
CA SER A 15 5.25 13.78 21.57
C SER A 15 4.58 12.45 21.26
N ARG A 16 3.31 12.31 21.66
CA ARG A 16 2.53 11.09 21.36
C ARG A 16 2.39 10.96 19.84
N PRO A 17 2.69 9.79 19.24
CA PRO A 17 2.30 9.50 17.87
C PRO A 17 0.80 9.72 17.74
N ARG A 18 0.37 10.49 16.75
CA ARG A 18 -1.05 10.68 16.44
C ARG A 18 -1.37 9.82 15.22
N ALA A 19 -2.35 8.94 15.35
CA ALA A 19 -2.94 8.27 14.20
C ALA A 19 -3.45 9.32 13.21
N SER A 20 -3.12 9.16 11.93
CA SER A 20 -3.63 10.02 10.88
C SER A 20 -5.15 9.87 10.83
N SER A 21 -5.89 10.91 11.17
CA SER A 21 -7.31 10.96 10.84
C SER A 21 -7.43 11.39 9.38
N PRO A 22 -8.47 10.95 8.62
CA PRO A 22 -8.83 11.57 7.36
C PRO A 22 -8.99 13.10 7.46
N ALA A 23 -9.22 13.63 8.68
CA ALA A 23 -9.33 15.06 8.96
C ALA A 23 -7.99 15.80 9.14
N SER A 24 -6.85 15.11 9.29
CA SER A 24 -5.53 15.76 9.23
C SER A 24 -5.10 15.86 7.78
N SER A 25 -5.09 17.07 7.22
CA SER A 25 -4.72 17.29 5.83
C SER A 25 -3.34 16.68 5.52
N MET A 26 -3.30 15.89 4.46
CA MET A 26 -2.06 15.35 3.90
C MET A 26 -1.32 16.47 3.18
N SER A 27 -0.23 16.96 3.78
CA SER A 27 0.66 17.95 3.15
C SER A 27 1.67 17.27 2.22
N GLU A 28 2.26 18.02 1.29
CA GLU A 28 3.30 17.50 0.39
C GLU A 28 4.48 16.85 1.16
N PRO A 29 5.05 17.46 2.23
CA PRO A 29 6.13 16.83 2.99
C PRO A 29 5.73 15.49 3.62
N ARG A 30 4.50 15.37 4.12
CA ARG A 30 3.97 14.12 4.68
C ARG A 30 3.80 13.05 3.62
N MET A 31 3.22 13.43 2.47
CA MET A 31 3.06 12.52 1.33
C MET A 31 4.43 12.01 0.84
N ARG A 32 5.41 12.91 0.69
CA ARG A 32 6.78 12.54 0.36
C ARG A 32 7.36 11.57 1.39
N SER A 33 7.18 11.85 2.68
CA SER A 33 7.69 10.98 3.75
C SER A 33 7.11 9.56 3.70
N VAL A 34 5.81 9.38 3.44
CA VAL A 34 5.22 8.03 3.37
C VAL A 34 5.60 7.31 2.07
N LEU A 35 5.69 8.02 0.96
CA LEU A 35 6.19 7.47 -0.30
C LEU A 35 7.65 7.02 -0.18
N ASP A 36 8.49 7.76 0.55
CA ASP A 36 9.88 7.36 0.82
C ASP A 36 9.95 6.07 1.67
N GLN A 37 9.03 5.87 2.62
CA GLN A 37 8.95 4.61 3.38
C GLN A 37 8.59 3.43 2.48
N LEU A 38 7.56 3.59 1.64
CA LEU A 38 7.15 2.58 0.67
C LEU A 38 8.27 2.28 -0.33
N ALA A 39 8.92 3.30 -0.89
CA ALA A 39 10.03 3.13 -1.81
C ALA A 39 11.20 2.33 -1.19
N ARG A 40 11.54 2.59 0.08
CA ARG A 40 12.58 1.83 0.81
C ARG A 40 12.19 0.37 1.02
N LEU A 41 10.94 0.12 1.44
CA LEU A 41 10.40 -1.24 1.56
C LEU A 41 10.47 -1.96 0.22
N HIS A 42 9.95 -1.32 -0.83
CA HIS A 42 9.84 -1.89 -2.16
C HIS A 42 11.20 -2.18 -2.79
N ALA A 43 12.15 -1.25 -2.66
CA ALA A 43 13.52 -1.46 -3.14
C ALA A 43 14.24 -2.61 -2.41
N ARG A 44 14.03 -2.74 -1.10
CA ARG A 44 14.67 -3.79 -0.29
C ARG A 44 14.22 -5.20 -0.69
N PHE A 45 12.97 -5.36 -1.11
CA PHE A 45 12.38 -6.66 -1.44
C PHE A 45 12.15 -6.87 -2.94
N TRP A 46 12.70 -6.00 -3.78
CA TRP A 46 12.53 -6.07 -5.23
C TRP A 46 13.04 -7.40 -5.80
N ASN A 47 12.14 -8.17 -6.41
CA ASN A 47 12.41 -9.52 -6.94
C ASN A 47 13.23 -10.39 -5.99
N SER A 48 12.96 -10.26 -4.69
CA SER A 48 13.78 -10.91 -3.67
C SER A 48 13.67 -12.44 -3.78
N PRO A 49 14.79 -13.18 -3.74
CA PRO A 49 14.77 -14.64 -3.69
C PRO A 49 14.07 -15.17 -2.43
N ARG A 50 13.91 -14.31 -1.40
CA ARG A 50 13.20 -14.64 -0.16
C ARG A 50 11.76 -15.09 -0.39
N PHE A 51 11.11 -14.63 -1.46
CA PHE A 51 9.75 -15.08 -1.84
C PHE A 51 9.67 -16.55 -2.28
N ALA A 52 10.82 -17.22 -2.47
CA ALA A 52 10.91 -18.65 -2.69
C ALA A 52 11.64 -19.36 -1.53
N GLN A 53 11.87 -18.66 -0.42
CA GLN A 53 12.60 -19.13 0.75
C GLN A 53 11.80 -18.80 2.01
N ASP A 54 12.31 -17.94 2.89
CA ASP A 54 11.73 -17.64 4.20
C ASP A 54 10.48 -16.74 4.15
N LEU A 55 10.12 -16.23 2.97
CA LEU A 55 8.90 -15.47 2.70
C LEU A 55 8.00 -16.14 1.66
N ASP A 56 8.14 -17.45 1.44
CA ASP A 56 7.31 -18.23 0.51
C ASP A 56 5.83 -18.30 0.92
N TRP A 57 5.56 -18.14 2.22
CA TRP A 57 4.21 -18.07 2.78
C TRP A 57 3.45 -16.79 2.41
N LEU A 58 4.13 -15.76 1.88
CA LEU A 58 3.46 -14.56 1.41
C LEU A 58 2.62 -14.85 0.17
N TRP A 59 1.34 -14.60 0.29
CA TRP A 59 0.41 -14.66 -0.82
C TRP A 59 0.64 -13.53 -1.82
N THR A 60 0.08 -13.69 -3.00
CA THR A 60 -0.12 -12.64 -4.00
C THR A 60 -1.52 -12.04 -3.87
N PRO A 61 -1.83 -10.92 -4.55
CA PRO A 61 -3.18 -10.36 -4.55
C PRO A 61 -4.27 -11.32 -5.08
N VAL A 62 -3.89 -12.40 -5.75
CA VAL A 62 -4.78 -13.38 -6.38
C VAL A 62 -4.56 -14.81 -5.85
N SER A 63 -4.14 -14.94 -4.59
CA SER A 63 -3.93 -16.25 -3.96
C SER A 63 -4.14 -16.19 -2.45
N GLY A 64 -4.34 -17.35 -1.82
CA GLY A 64 -4.39 -17.48 -0.37
C GLY A 64 -5.77 -17.23 0.23
N GLY A 65 -5.90 -17.45 1.54
CA GLY A 65 -7.21 -17.53 2.19
C GLY A 65 -8.04 -16.25 2.08
N PHE A 66 -7.41 -15.07 2.08
CA PHE A 66 -8.14 -13.81 1.91
C PHE A 66 -8.68 -13.63 0.48
N HIS A 67 -7.91 -14.03 -0.53
CA HIS A 67 -8.36 -14.06 -1.92
C HIS A 67 -9.56 -15.01 -2.09
N ASP A 68 -9.44 -16.23 -1.57
CA ASP A 68 -10.49 -17.25 -1.67
C ASP A 68 -11.76 -16.81 -0.94
N PHE A 69 -11.61 -16.18 0.23
CA PHE A 69 -12.72 -15.58 0.97
C PHE A 69 -13.45 -14.52 0.14
N LEU A 70 -12.70 -13.60 -0.50
CA LEU A 70 -13.31 -12.55 -1.32
C LEU A 70 -13.98 -13.12 -2.58
N LEU A 71 -13.46 -14.19 -3.19
CA LEU A 71 -14.13 -14.84 -4.33
C LEU A 71 -15.38 -15.64 -3.95
N GLY A 72 -15.51 -16.05 -2.68
CA GLY A 72 -16.69 -16.71 -2.16
C GLY A 72 -17.52 -15.80 -1.23
N PRO A 73 -17.64 -16.14 0.06
CA PRO A 73 -18.59 -15.50 0.98
C PRO A 73 -18.33 -14.00 1.19
N GLY A 74 -17.07 -13.56 1.11
CA GLY A 74 -16.72 -12.14 1.21
C GLY A 74 -17.27 -11.32 0.06
N GLY A 75 -17.25 -11.85 -1.16
CA GLY A 75 -17.82 -11.20 -2.34
C GLY A 75 -19.33 -11.07 -2.26
N GLU A 76 -20.02 -12.11 -1.79
CA GLU A 76 -21.46 -12.08 -1.54
C GLU A 76 -21.83 -11.06 -0.45
N PHE A 77 -21.06 -11.03 0.64
CA PHE A 77 -21.23 -10.05 1.69
C PHE A 77 -21.06 -8.62 1.17
N LEU A 78 -20.02 -8.35 0.35
CA LEU A 78 -19.81 -7.03 -0.25
C LEU A 78 -20.94 -6.65 -1.21
N ARG A 79 -21.48 -7.61 -1.96
CA ARG A 79 -22.66 -7.40 -2.81
C ARG A 79 -23.87 -7.00 -1.97
N ASP A 80 -24.16 -7.73 -0.89
CA ASP A 80 -25.27 -7.39 0.02
C ASP A 80 -25.08 -5.99 0.62
N GLN A 81 -23.86 -5.67 1.06
CA GLN A 81 -23.51 -4.36 1.59
C GLN A 81 -23.78 -3.22 0.60
N VAL A 82 -23.48 -3.43 -0.68
CA VAL A 82 -23.80 -2.48 -1.75
C VAL A 82 -25.31 -2.41 -1.94
N HIS A 83 -25.98 -3.55 -2.09
CA HIS A 83 -27.43 -3.62 -2.29
C HIS A 83 -28.23 -2.91 -1.18
N ARG A 84 -27.77 -2.98 0.07
CA ARG A 84 -28.46 -2.40 1.23
C ARG A 84 -28.12 -0.94 1.51
N SER A 85 -27.18 -0.35 0.79
CA SER A 85 -26.70 1.01 1.04
C SER A 85 -26.91 1.90 -0.18
N GLU A 86 -27.90 2.80 -0.12
CA GLU A 86 -28.16 3.79 -1.17
C GLU A 86 -26.91 4.61 -1.50
N TYR A 87 -26.11 4.95 -0.49
CA TYR A 87 -24.83 5.62 -0.69
C TYR A 87 -23.88 4.81 -1.58
N LYS A 88 -23.65 3.53 -1.27
CA LYS A 88 -22.76 2.66 -2.09
C LYS A 88 -23.33 2.43 -3.49
N GLN A 89 -24.64 2.30 -3.63
CA GLN A 89 -25.30 2.22 -4.94
C GLN A 89 -25.06 3.49 -5.75
N SER A 90 -25.17 4.67 -5.14
CA SER A 90 -24.92 5.94 -5.81
C SER A 90 -23.46 6.07 -6.30
N LEU A 91 -22.49 5.50 -5.56
CA LEU A 91 -21.09 5.48 -5.99
C LEU A 91 -20.90 4.61 -7.24
N LEU A 92 -21.50 3.42 -7.30
CA LEU A 92 -21.44 2.56 -8.49
C LEU A 92 -22.19 3.17 -9.68
N ALA A 93 -23.36 3.78 -9.44
CA ALA A 93 -24.13 4.46 -10.47
C ALA A 93 -23.31 5.58 -11.14
N ARG A 94 -22.51 6.33 -10.38
CA ARG A 94 -21.60 7.35 -10.90
C ARG A 94 -20.48 6.78 -11.78
N LEU A 95 -20.13 5.52 -11.62
CA LEU A 95 -19.17 4.82 -12.48
C LEU A 95 -19.84 4.28 -13.75
N GLY A 96 -21.17 4.32 -13.85
CA GLY A 96 -21.94 3.72 -14.94
C GLY A 96 -21.77 2.21 -15.01
N ARG A 97 -21.53 1.54 -13.86
CA ARG A 97 -21.23 0.11 -13.77
C ARG A 97 -22.12 -0.57 -12.73
N THR A 98 -22.50 -1.80 -13.02
CA THR A 98 -23.06 -2.73 -12.04
C THR A 98 -21.99 -3.18 -11.04
N PHE A 99 -22.44 -3.79 -9.93
CA PHE A 99 -21.51 -4.42 -8.99
C PHE A 99 -20.64 -5.48 -9.69
N ASP A 100 -21.24 -6.32 -10.53
CA ASP A 100 -20.52 -7.40 -11.23
C ASP A 100 -19.44 -6.88 -12.17
N GLU A 101 -19.73 -5.83 -12.94
CA GLU A 101 -18.75 -5.22 -13.83
C GLU A 101 -17.61 -4.55 -13.06
N ALA A 102 -17.93 -3.87 -11.95
CA ALA A 102 -16.92 -3.28 -11.07
C ALA A 102 -16.06 -4.36 -10.40
N TRP A 103 -16.69 -5.45 -9.93
CA TRP A 103 -16.04 -6.59 -9.30
C TRP A 103 -15.11 -7.32 -10.26
N HIS A 104 -15.57 -7.58 -11.48
CA HIS A 104 -14.75 -8.17 -12.54
C HIS A 104 -13.56 -7.26 -12.89
N THR A 105 -13.78 -5.95 -12.99
CA THR A 105 -12.72 -4.96 -13.25
C THR A 105 -11.68 -4.94 -12.14
N LEU A 106 -12.12 -4.98 -10.87
CA LEU A 106 -11.25 -5.06 -9.71
C LEU A 106 -10.34 -6.29 -9.80
N TRP A 107 -10.87 -7.47 -10.08
CA TRP A 107 -10.06 -8.69 -10.16
C TRP A 107 -9.10 -8.71 -11.35
N ASN A 108 -9.44 -8.05 -12.47
CA ASN A 108 -8.49 -7.85 -13.55
C ASN A 108 -7.33 -6.96 -13.13
N ALA A 109 -7.59 -5.88 -12.38
CA ALA A 109 -6.54 -5.07 -11.78
C ALA A 109 -5.68 -5.88 -10.80
N GLN A 110 -6.27 -6.70 -9.93
CA GLN A 110 -5.53 -7.54 -9.00
C GLN A 110 -4.61 -8.55 -9.71
N ARG A 111 -5.05 -9.15 -10.82
CA ARG A 111 -4.19 -10.02 -11.66
C ARG A 111 -2.99 -9.26 -12.23
N ILE A 112 -3.18 -8.02 -12.67
CA ILE A 112 -2.08 -7.16 -13.13
C ILE A 112 -1.12 -6.88 -11.96
N LEU A 113 -1.65 -6.50 -10.79
CA LEU A 113 -0.85 -6.23 -9.58
C LEU A 113 -0.14 -7.45 -9.02
N ALA A 114 -0.61 -8.66 -9.33
CA ALA A 114 0.06 -9.91 -9.00
C ALA A 114 1.17 -10.32 -10.00
N SER A 115 1.21 -9.70 -11.18
CA SER A 115 2.13 -10.05 -12.27
C SER A 115 3.41 -9.20 -12.28
N GLY A 116 4.43 -9.59 -13.04
CA GLY A 116 5.64 -8.79 -13.28
C GLY A 116 6.55 -8.65 -12.05
N PRO A 117 7.53 -7.73 -12.04
CA PRO A 117 8.45 -7.60 -10.91
C PRO A 117 7.69 -7.41 -9.60
N THR A 118 7.97 -8.28 -8.62
CA THR A 118 7.27 -8.29 -7.33
C THR A 118 8.15 -7.77 -6.22
N THR A 119 7.53 -7.14 -5.23
CA THR A 119 8.14 -6.75 -3.96
C THR A 119 7.20 -7.08 -2.80
N LEU A 120 7.69 -6.96 -1.57
CA LEU A 120 6.89 -6.99 -0.37
C LEU A 120 6.01 -5.74 -0.35
N LEU A 121 4.71 -5.95 -0.16
CA LEU A 121 3.70 -4.90 -0.05
C LEU A 121 3.25 -4.77 1.40
N HIS A 122 2.91 -3.56 1.78
CA HIS A 122 2.11 -3.32 2.98
C HIS A 122 0.72 -3.95 2.84
N GLY A 123 0.14 -3.87 1.65
CA GLY A 123 -1.14 -4.50 1.31
C GLY A 123 -2.38 -3.72 1.77
N ASP A 124 -2.23 -2.81 2.73
CA ASP A 124 -3.30 -1.89 3.15
C ASP A 124 -2.81 -0.47 3.46
N ALA A 125 -2.02 0.11 2.55
CA ALA A 125 -1.32 1.38 2.77
C ALA A 125 -2.23 2.63 2.69
N HIS A 126 -3.49 2.54 3.14
CA HIS A 126 -4.37 3.69 3.14
C HIS A 126 -3.99 4.71 4.22
N VAL A 127 -4.39 5.98 4.07
CA VAL A 127 -4.01 7.05 5.02
C VAL A 127 -4.36 6.74 6.48
N GLY A 128 -5.47 6.03 6.74
CA GLY A 128 -5.85 5.60 8.10
C GLY A 128 -4.86 4.61 8.77
N ASN A 129 -4.04 3.92 7.99
CA ASN A 129 -3.01 2.98 8.45
C ASN A 129 -1.63 3.66 8.46
N SER A 130 -1.63 4.98 8.66
CA SER A 130 -0.42 5.77 8.84
C SER A 130 -0.45 6.52 10.17
N TYR A 131 0.73 6.90 10.63
CA TYR A 131 0.89 7.74 11.82
C TYR A 131 1.88 8.87 11.56
N LEU A 132 1.66 9.99 12.24
CA LEU A 132 2.49 11.18 12.15
C LEU A 132 3.44 11.27 13.35
N LEU A 133 4.71 11.48 13.05
CA LEU A 133 5.78 11.80 13.99
C LEU A 133 6.20 13.29 13.84
N PRO A 134 6.94 13.85 14.83
CA PRO A 134 7.48 15.19 14.72
C PRO A 134 8.29 15.41 13.43
N GLY A 135 8.16 16.61 12.84
CA GLY A 135 8.87 16.99 11.61
C GLY A 135 8.26 16.41 10.32
N ASP A 136 6.93 16.27 10.26
CA ASP A 136 6.18 15.74 9.10
C ASP A 136 6.60 14.33 8.64
N ARG A 137 7.26 13.57 9.52
CA ARG A 137 7.63 12.18 9.26
C ARG A 137 6.42 11.27 9.40
N MET A 138 6.14 10.52 8.36
CA MET A 138 5.07 9.53 8.31
C MET A 138 5.61 8.12 8.49
N GLY A 139 4.85 7.28 9.18
CA GLY A 139 5.07 5.83 9.24
C GLY A 139 3.81 5.05 8.91
N LEU A 140 3.96 3.74 8.73
CA LEU A 140 2.89 2.79 8.40
C LEU A 140 2.65 1.83 9.57
N LEU A 141 1.39 1.51 9.82
CA LEU A 141 0.95 0.56 10.84
C LEU A 141 -0.04 -0.43 10.23
N ASP A 142 -0.38 -1.47 10.98
CA ASP A 142 -1.35 -2.50 10.58
C ASP A 142 -0.96 -3.29 9.32
N TRP A 143 -0.02 -4.21 9.50
CA TRP A 143 0.56 -5.03 8.44
C TRP A 143 -0.20 -6.34 8.19
N GLN A 144 -1.45 -6.45 8.63
CA GLN A 144 -2.20 -7.71 8.60
C GLN A 144 -2.49 -8.22 7.17
N LEU A 145 -2.46 -7.34 6.17
CA LEU A 145 -2.67 -7.67 4.75
C LEU A 145 -1.36 -7.71 3.94
N MET A 146 -0.20 -7.84 4.58
CA MET A 146 1.07 -7.92 3.86
C MET A 146 1.07 -9.10 2.86
N LEU A 147 1.58 -8.83 1.66
CA LEU A 147 1.60 -9.80 0.56
C LEU A 147 2.73 -9.43 -0.43
N ARG A 148 2.98 -10.25 -1.44
CA ARG A 148 3.95 -9.93 -2.51
C ARG A 148 3.24 -9.57 -3.82
N GLY A 149 3.66 -8.49 -4.47
CA GLY A 149 3.06 -8.00 -5.70
C GLY A 149 3.75 -6.76 -6.26
N ARG A 150 3.12 -6.07 -7.21
CA ARG A 150 3.64 -4.82 -7.78
C ARG A 150 3.57 -3.69 -6.77
N TRP A 151 4.66 -2.94 -6.68
CA TRP A 151 4.80 -1.74 -5.83
C TRP A 151 3.65 -0.74 -5.97
N SER A 152 3.06 -0.66 -7.17
CA SER A 152 1.99 0.28 -7.50
C SER A 152 0.73 0.05 -6.66
N HIS A 153 0.52 -1.14 -6.10
CA HIS A 153 -0.58 -1.40 -5.18
C HIS A 153 -0.56 -0.41 -4.01
N ASP A 154 0.53 -0.36 -3.24
CA ASP A 154 0.61 0.49 -2.05
C ASP A 154 0.66 1.97 -2.42
N VAL A 155 1.39 2.33 -3.49
CA VAL A 155 1.53 3.72 -3.93
C VAL A 155 0.19 4.28 -4.41
N THR A 156 -0.55 3.54 -5.24
CA THR A 156 -1.87 3.98 -5.68
C THR A 156 -2.83 4.08 -4.50
N TYR A 157 -2.76 3.15 -3.54
CA TYR A 157 -3.69 3.15 -2.41
C TYR A 157 -3.49 4.36 -1.47
N ILE A 158 -2.24 4.69 -1.12
CA ILE A 158 -1.97 5.87 -0.27
C ILE A 158 -2.36 7.17 -0.99
N LEU A 159 -2.07 7.29 -2.29
CA LEU A 159 -2.42 8.48 -3.08
C LEU A 159 -3.93 8.68 -3.15
N ILE A 160 -4.68 7.61 -3.44
CA ILE A 160 -6.14 7.66 -3.54
C ILE A 160 -6.79 7.93 -2.18
N THR A 161 -6.21 7.51 -1.06
CA THR A 161 -6.87 7.65 0.24
C THR A 161 -6.47 8.90 0.99
N ALA A 162 -5.28 9.45 0.73
CA ALA A 162 -4.74 10.60 1.44
C ALA A 162 -5.00 11.96 0.76
N LEU A 163 -5.12 12.00 -0.57
CA LEU A 163 -5.30 13.25 -1.30
C LEU A 163 -6.78 13.59 -1.47
N ASP A 164 -7.13 14.87 -1.60
CA ASP A 164 -8.48 15.28 -2.01
C ASP A 164 -8.76 15.00 -3.49
N THR A 165 -10.02 15.05 -3.90
CA THR A 165 -10.47 14.69 -5.27
C THR A 165 -9.75 15.50 -6.37
N GLU A 166 -9.49 16.79 -6.13
CA GLU A 166 -8.81 17.68 -7.09
C GLU A 166 -7.34 17.27 -7.33
N PRO A 167 -6.48 17.16 -6.31
CA PRO A 167 -5.13 16.61 -6.48
C PRO A 167 -5.09 15.20 -7.09
N ARG A 168 -6.04 14.31 -6.77
CA ARG A 168 -6.12 12.96 -7.38
C ARG A 168 -6.31 13.01 -8.90
N ARG A 169 -7.17 13.91 -9.40
CA ARG A 169 -7.46 14.05 -10.84
C ARG A 169 -6.28 14.61 -11.63
N CYS A 170 -5.54 15.56 -11.04
CA CYS A 170 -4.32 16.08 -11.64
C CYS A 170 -3.29 14.95 -11.83
N MET A 171 -3.10 14.12 -10.81
CA MET A 171 -2.17 12.98 -10.89
C MET A 171 -2.62 11.91 -11.90
N ALA A 172 -3.93 11.65 -12.00
CA ALA A 172 -4.50 10.72 -12.97
C ALA A 172 -4.40 11.21 -14.42
N ALA A 173 -4.48 12.52 -14.66
CA ALA A 173 -4.28 13.12 -15.98
C ALA A 173 -2.80 13.12 -16.42
N VAL A 174 -1.87 13.13 -15.47
CA VAL A 174 -0.43 12.95 -15.72
C VAL A 174 -0.08 11.46 -15.94
N SER A 175 -1.02 10.53 -15.74
CA SER A 175 -0.78 9.08 -15.76
C SER A 175 -0.44 8.41 -17.10
N PRO A 176 -0.42 9.05 -18.30
CA PRO A 176 0.32 8.49 -19.41
C PRO A 176 1.85 8.59 -19.20
N ASP A 177 2.31 9.60 -18.45
CA ASP A 177 3.72 10.01 -18.35
C ASP A 177 4.22 10.17 -16.89
N LEU A 178 3.46 9.72 -15.87
CA LEU A 178 3.88 9.77 -14.47
C LEU A 178 4.93 8.68 -14.19
N ASN A 179 6.10 8.88 -14.80
CA ASN A 179 7.40 8.35 -14.44
C ASN A 179 7.76 8.92 -13.06
N LEU A 180 7.19 8.35 -11.99
CA LEU A 180 7.44 8.69 -10.58
C LEU A 180 8.91 8.50 -10.13
N GLY A 181 9.84 8.24 -11.05
CA GLY A 181 11.19 7.77 -10.71
C GLY A 181 11.18 6.42 -9.97
N LEU A 182 10.02 5.75 -9.91
CA LEU A 182 9.82 4.40 -9.39
C LEU A 182 9.89 3.46 -10.60
N PRO A 183 11.01 2.77 -10.83
CA PRO A 183 11.51 2.72 -12.19
C PRO A 183 11.21 1.38 -12.87
N ASP A 184 10.87 1.47 -14.16
CA ASP A 184 11.13 0.39 -15.14
C ASP A 184 12.65 0.14 -15.35
N ARG A 185 13.49 0.84 -14.59
CA ARG A 185 14.93 0.66 -14.43
C ARG A 185 15.33 0.75 -12.96
N LEU A 186 15.18 -0.33 -12.21
CA LEU A 186 16.01 -0.56 -11.03
C LEU A 186 17.43 -0.97 -11.50
N ASP A 187 18.02 -0.14 -12.36
CA ASP A 187 19.39 -0.31 -12.85
C ASP A 187 20.26 0.75 -12.14
N ASP A 188 21.22 0.24 -11.37
CA ASP A 188 22.39 0.87 -10.77
C ASP A 188 22.25 1.97 -9.70
N HIS A 189 21.23 2.85 -9.64
CA HIS A 189 21.27 3.97 -8.68
C HIS A 189 20.83 3.58 -7.25
N ALA A 190 19.68 2.92 -7.10
CA ALA A 190 19.20 2.43 -5.80
C ALA A 190 20.13 1.32 -5.22
N LEU A 191 20.69 0.49 -6.10
CA LEU A 191 21.70 -0.51 -5.74
C LEU A 191 23.02 0.12 -5.28
N ARG A 192 23.44 1.27 -5.82
CA ARG A 192 24.62 2.01 -5.36
C ARG A 192 24.48 2.56 -3.95
N GLN A 193 23.30 3.08 -3.59
CA GLN A 193 23.06 3.58 -2.22
C GLN A 193 22.99 2.45 -1.18
N LEU A 194 22.54 1.26 -1.57
CA LEU A 194 22.53 0.09 -0.68
C LEU A 194 23.93 -0.55 -0.53
N ARG A 195 24.76 -0.55 -1.60
CA ARG A 195 26.16 -1.04 -1.53
C ARG A 195 27.12 -0.12 -0.77
N GLY A 196 26.83 1.18 -0.71
CA GLY A 196 27.62 2.14 0.07
C GLY A 196 27.39 2.07 1.58
N ALA A 197 26.28 1.48 2.02
CA ALA A 197 25.95 1.33 3.44
C ALA A 197 26.57 0.07 4.09
N ASP A 198 27.13 -0.84 3.29
CA ASP A 198 27.69 -2.13 3.73
C ASP A 198 29.23 -2.13 3.81
N GLN A 199 29.88 -0.98 3.58
CA GLN A 199 31.35 -0.82 3.66
C GLN A 199 31.81 -0.02 4.89
N SER A 200 30.91 0.23 5.84
CA SER A 200 31.24 0.84 7.12
C SER A 200 30.64 0.03 8.27
N CYS A 201 31.16 -1.19 8.47
CA CYS A 201 31.21 -1.86 9.76
C CYS A 201 32.44 -2.77 9.82
#